data_AF-F4B8P7-F1
#
_entry.id   AF-F4B8P7-F1
#
_cell.length_a   1.000
_cell.length_b   1.000
_cell.length_c   1.000
_cell.angle_alpha   90.00
_cell.angle_beta   90.00
_cell.angle_gamma   90.00
#
_symmetry.space_group_name_H-M   'P 1'
#
loop_
_entity.id
_entity.type
_entity.pdbx_description
1 polymer ?
#
loop_
_entity_poly.entity_id
_entity_poly.type
_entity_poly.pdbx_seq_one_letter_code
_entity_poly.pdbx_strand_id
1 'polypeptide(L)'
;MKIEDAYKEFITRLQLILAVIVITIVGYVISLFVDTTPLSLLSNFIVGLTLSYSLVASLAGYLYSPRFIDQIDKIREYFPQSTALGIILGFFFLLFSYLSTYIGFLSFFLDGLALAFDVLLTPLIFRGISFPKFMKEIKVGIKSDFTSFLILYVLALLSLLPLIDIIAIPLNAILSYLLLKEFYPFI
;
A
#
# COMPACT_ATOMS: atom_id res chain seq x y z
N MET A 1 -2.01 -21.62 -3.69
CA MET A 1 -2.06 -20.67 -2.54
C MET A 1 -2.39 -19.28 -3.07
N LYS A 2 -3.05 -18.41 -2.29
CA LYS A 2 -3.47 -17.07 -2.77
C LYS A 2 -2.29 -16.24 -3.30
N ILE A 3 -1.10 -16.42 -2.74
CA ILE A 3 0.14 -15.81 -3.25
C ILE A 3 0.52 -16.25 -4.67
N GLU A 4 0.37 -17.52 -5.01
CA GLU A 4 0.71 -18.02 -6.35
C GLU A 4 -0.25 -17.44 -7.39
N ASP A 5 -1.53 -17.30 -7.02
CA ASP A 5 -2.54 -16.67 -7.85
C ASP A 5 -2.24 -15.17 -8.01
N ALA A 6 -1.87 -14.48 -6.93
CA ALA A 6 -1.45 -13.08 -6.99
C ALA A 6 -0.25 -12.87 -7.93
N TYR A 7 0.74 -13.76 -7.87
CA TYR A 7 1.92 -13.68 -8.74
C TYR A 7 1.58 -13.93 -10.22
N LYS A 8 0.74 -14.94 -10.51
CA LYS A 8 0.27 -15.20 -11.87
C LYS A 8 -0.51 -14.01 -12.43
N GLU A 9 -1.42 -13.45 -11.64
CA GLU A 9 -2.19 -12.28 -12.04
C GLU A 9 -1.29 -11.06 -12.25
N PHE A 10 -0.31 -10.83 -11.38
CA PHE A 10 0.67 -9.76 -11.52
C PHE A 10 1.45 -9.83 -12.84
N ILE A 11 2.00 -11.01 -13.20
CA ILE A 11 2.74 -11.17 -14.46
C ILE A 11 1.89 -10.83 -15.68
N THR A 12 0.61 -11.23 -15.67
CA THR A 12 -0.30 -10.92 -16.79
C THR A 12 -0.67 -9.44 -16.87
N ARG A 13 -0.39 -8.67 -15.82
CA ARG A 13 -0.74 -7.24 -15.68
C ARG A 13 0.49 -6.40 -15.31
N LEU A 14 1.66 -6.71 -15.86
CA LEU A 14 2.90 -5.97 -15.60
C LEU A 14 2.78 -4.45 -15.84
N GLN A 15 1.85 -3.99 -16.66
CA GLN A 15 1.58 -2.58 -16.90
C GLN A 15 1.21 -1.78 -15.63
N LEU A 16 0.75 -2.45 -14.55
CA LEU A 16 0.47 -1.83 -13.25
C LEU A 16 1.69 -1.13 -12.65
N ILE A 17 2.91 -1.60 -12.96
CA ILE A 17 4.14 -1.00 -12.45
C ILE A 17 4.33 0.44 -12.93
N LEU A 18 3.75 0.83 -14.08
CA LEU A 18 3.95 2.15 -14.66
C LEU A 18 3.40 3.27 -13.77
N ALA A 19 2.21 3.07 -13.18
CA ALA A 19 1.65 4.05 -12.26
C ALA A 19 2.50 4.19 -11.00
N VAL A 20 2.96 3.06 -10.46
CA VAL A 20 3.85 3.05 -9.29
C VAL A 20 5.16 3.77 -9.59
N ILE A 21 5.80 3.50 -10.73
CA ILE A 21 7.04 4.20 -11.14
C ILE A 21 6.84 5.71 -11.15
N VAL A 22 5.78 6.20 -11.79
CA VAL A 22 5.52 7.64 -11.91
C VAL A 22 5.28 8.27 -10.53
N ILE A 23 4.41 7.66 -9.72
CA ILE A 23 4.07 8.16 -8.38
C ILE A 23 5.31 8.14 -7.48
N THR A 24 6.06 7.04 -7.48
CA THR A 24 7.29 6.87 -6.71
C THR A 24 8.35 7.90 -7.10
N ILE A 25 8.59 8.14 -8.40
CA ILE A 25 9.54 9.17 -8.86
C ILE A 25 9.11 10.56 -8.36
N VAL A 26 7.84 10.92 -8.51
CA VAL A 26 7.32 12.21 -8.05
C VAL A 26 7.47 12.35 -6.53
N GLY A 27 7.12 11.32 -5.78
CA GLY A 27 7.28 11.27 -4.32
C GLY A 27 8.72 11.45 -3.86
N TYR A 28 9.66 10.73 -4.47
CA TYR A 28 11.08 10.86 -4.15
C TYR A 28 11.63 12.25 -4.47
N VAL A 29 11.27 12.82 -5.62
CA VAL A 29 11.69 14.17 -5.99
C VAL A 29 11.20 15.18 -4.94
N ILE A 30 9.94 15.09 -4.51
CA ILE A 30 9.40 15.98 -3.46
C ILE A 30 10.14 15.75 -2.13
N SER A 31 10.37 14.50 -1.72
CA SER A 31 11.10 14.19 -0.49
C SER A 31 12.49 14.78 -0.48
N LEU A 32 13.25 14.65 -1.58
CA LEU A 32 14.61 15.19 -1.69
C LEU A 32 14.66 16.71 -1.43
N PHE A 33 13.67 17.46 -1.90
CA PHE A 33 13.59 18.90 -1.62
C PHE A 33 13.26 19.17 -0.15
N VAL A 34 12.35 18.40 0.46
CA VAL A 34 11.91 18.60 1.85
C VAL A 34 12.94 18.17 2.87
N ASP A 35 13.67 17.08 2.61
CA ASP A 35 14.69 16.52 3.52
C ASP A 35 15.85 17.50 3.75
N THR A 36 16.10 18.41 2.82
CA THR A 36 17.13 19.47 2.95
C THR A 36 16.68 20.68 3.77
N THR A 37 15.45 20.68 4.27
CA THR A 37 14.84 21.81 4.98
C THR A 37 14.59 21.47 6.46
N PRO A 38 14.32 22.47 7.33
CA PRO A 38 13.88 22.23 8.72
C PRO A 38 12.55 21.45 8.84
N LEU A 39 11.87 21.22 7.71
CA LEU A 39 10.63 20.47 7.60
C LEU A 39 10.88 18.98 7.26
N SER A 40 12.08 18.46 7.45
CA SER A 40 12.45 17.07 7.13
C SER A 40 11.50 16.03 7.71
N LEU A 41 10.86 16.28 8.85
CA LEU A 41 9.85 15.38 9.43
C LEU A 41 8.61 15.19 8.54
N LEU A 42 8.32 16.16 7.64
CA LEU A 42 7.24 16.06 6.65
C LEU A 42 7.51 14.98 5.60
N SER A 43 8.75 14.52 5.43
CA SER A 43 9.06 13.45 4.47
C SER A 43 8.34 12.15 4.82
N ASN A 44 8.11 11.85 6.11
CA ASN A 44 7.29 10.71 6.53
C ASN A 44 5.88 10.73 5.93
N PHE A 45 5.26 11.91 5.86
CA PHE A 45 3.94 12.08 5.24
C PHE A 45 4.00 11.99 3.72
N ILE A 46 5.05 12.53 3.09
CA ILE A 46 5.25 12.41 1.64
C ILE A 46 5.43 10.94 1.25
N VAL A 47 6.24 10.18 1.98
CA VAL A 47 6.42 8.74 1.77
C VAL A 47 5.11 8.00 1.99
N GLY A 48 4.39 8.27 3.09
CA GLY A 48 3.08 7.67 3.36
C GLY A 48 2.06 7.92 2.26
N LEU A 49 1.96 9.16 1.77
CA LEU A 49 1.09 9.52 0.65
C LEU A 49 1.51 8.84 -0.65
N THR A 50 2.81 8.79 -0.94
CA THR A 50 3.35 8.16 -2.15
C THR A 50 2.99 6.67 -2.18
N LEU A 51 3.24 5.94 -1.09
CA LEU A 51 2.91 4.53 -0.98
C LEU A 51 1.40 4.28 -1.09
N SER A 52 0.58 5.10 -0.43
CA SER A 52 -0.87 4.94 -0.47
C SER A 52 -1.45 5.22 -1.86
N TYR A 53 -0.99 6.27 -2.55
CA TYR A 53 -1.41 6.54 -3.93
C TYR A 53 -0.97 5.42 -4.88
N SER A 54 0.25 4.89 -4.72
CA SER A 54 0.75 3.75 -5.51
C SER A 54 -0.08 2.48 -5.27
N LEU A 55 -0.51 2.22 -4.03
CA LEU A 55 -1.37 1.09 -3.69
C LEU A 55 -2.76 1.23 -4.31
N VAL A 56 -3.38 2.41 -4.19
CA VAL A 56 -4.70 2.68 -4.77
C VAL A 56 -4.64 2.60 -6.29
N ALA A 57 -3.62 3.16 -6.92
CA ALA A 57 -3.40 3.06 -8.37
C ALA A 57 -3.28 1.60 -8.83
N SER A 58 -2.45 0.83 -8.13
CA SER A 58 -2.20 -0.58 -8.46
C SER A 58 -3.45 -1.42 -8.31
N LEU A 59 -4.19 -1.25 -7.22
CA LEU A 59 -5.43 -1.98 -6.98
C LEU A 59 -6.50 -1.57 -7.99
N ALA A 60 -6.66 -0.28 -8.27
CA ALA A 60 -7.58 0.20 -9.30
C ALA A 60 -7.25 -0.39 -10.67
N GLY A 61 -5.95 -0.43 -11.02
CA GLY A 61 -5.52 -0.97 -12.29
C GLY A 61 -5.76 -2.47 -12.41
N TYR A 62 -5.61 -3.19 -11.30
CA TYR A 62 -5.94 -4.60 -11.23
C TYR A 62 -7.45 -4.85 -11.39
N LEU A 63 -8.28 -4.09 -10.67
CA LEU A 63 -9.74 -4.27 -10.63
C LEU A 63 -10.44 -3.82 -11.92
N TYR A 64 -10.02 -2.70 -12.50
CA TYR A 64 -10.74 -2.06 -13.60
C TYR A 64 -9.98 -2.12 -14.93
N SER A 65 -8.77 -1.58 -14.98
CA SER A 65 -8.00 -1.49 -16.22
C SER A 65 -6.51 -1.24 -15.96
N PRO A 66 -5.60 -2.02 -16.57
CA PRO A 66 -4.17 -1.81 -16.39
C PRO A 66 -3.63 -0.59 -17.15
N ARG A 67 -4.47 0.16 -17.88
CA ARG A 67 -4.03 1.37 -18.59
C ARG A 67 -3.71 2.48 -17.59
N PHE A 68 -2.59 3.16 -17.82
CA PHE A 68 -2.10 4.21 -16.93
C PHE A 68 -3.13 5.34 -16.70
N ILE A 69 -3.79 5.82 -17.76
CA ILE A 69 -4.78 6.91 -17.66
C ILE A 69 -5.93 6.53 -16.72
N ASP A 70 -6.48 5.32 -16.89
CA ASP A 70 -7.60 4.83 -16.07
C ASP A 70 -7.19 4.69 -14.59
N GLN A 71 -5.95 4.32 -14.31
CA GLN A 71 -5.41 4.27 -12.94
C GLN A 71 -5.35 5.66 -12.30
N ILE A 72 -4.86 6.66 -13.02
CA ILE A 72 -4.80 8.05 -12.54
C ILE A 72 -6.20 8.63 -12.32
N ASP A 73 -7.13 8.35 -13.22
CA ASP A 73 -8.53 8.78 -13.06
C ASP A 73 -9.16 8.19 -11.79
N LYS A 74 -8.83 6.93 -11.46
CA LYS A 74 -9.29 6.29 -10.23
C LYS A 74 -8.65 6.88 -8.98
N ILE A 75 -7.36 7.25 -9.01
CA ILE A 75 -6.75 8.00 -7.89
C ILE A 75 -7.50 9.30 -7.65
N ARG A 76 -7.87 10.02 -8.72
CA ARG A 76 -8.63 11.27 -8.60
C ARG A 76 -10.03 11.04 -8.00
N GLU A 77 -10.71 9.99 -8.42
CA GLU A 77 -12.03 9.60 -7.88
C GLU A 77 -11.96 9.30 -6.37
N TYR A 78 -10.91 8.60 -5.93
CA TYR A 78 -10.72 8.18 -4.54
C TYR A 78 -9.70 9.02 -3.77
N PHE A 79 -9.43 10.25 -4.24
CA PHE A 79 -8.38 11.10 -3.71
C PHE A 79 -8.53 11.38 -2.21
N PRO A 80 -9.73 11.73 -1.67
CA PRO A 80 -9.88 11.95 -0.23
C PRO A 80 -9.55 10.72 0.62
N GLN A 81 -10.01 9.54 0.19
CA GLN A 81 -9.81 8.30 0.93
C GLN A 81 -8.35 7.84 0.88
N SER A 82 -7.71 7.92 -0.29
CA SER A 82 -6.29 7.59 -0.44
C SER A 82 -5.40 8.56 0.33
N THR A 83 -5.73 9.85 0.32
CA THR A 83 -5.01 10.86 1.11
C THR A 83 -5.15 10.60 2.61
N ALA A 84 -6.36 10.23 3.08
CA ALA A 84 -6.57 9.91 4.49
C ALA A 84 -5.73 8.70 4.93
N LEU A 85 -5.70 7.62 4.13
CA LEU A 85 -4.84 6.46 4.38
C LEU A 85 -3.35 6.85 4.41
N GLY A 86 -2.88 7.60 3.42
CA GLY A 86 -1.49 8.06 3.36
C GLY A 86 -1.08 8.98 4.51
N ILE A 87 -1.98 9.84 5.01
CA ILE A 87 -1.74 10.66 6.21
C ILE A 87 -1.62 9.78 7.45
N ILE A 88 -2.51 8.80 7.61
CA ILE A 88 -2.47 7.85 8.73
C ILE A 88 -1.16 7.07 8.70
N LEU A 89 -0.78 6.55 7.54
CA LEU A 89 0.49 5.83 7.35
C LEU A 89 1.70 6.72 7.67
N GLY A 90 1.72 7.94 7.14
CA GLY A 90 2.78 8.92 7.42
C GLY A 90 2.89 9.30 8.90
N PHE A 91 1.76 9.37 9.60
CA PHE A 91 1.76 9.56 11.05
C PHE A 91 2.38 8.37 11.79
N PHE A 92 2.12 7.13 11.36
CA PHE A 92 2.77 5.96 11.94
C PHE A 92 4.28 5.94 11.67
N PHE A 93 4.72 6.27 10.45
CA PHE A 93 6.15 6.39 10.13
C PHE A 93 6.83 7.47 10.98
N LEU A 94 6.19 8.63 11.15
CA LEU A 94 6.69 9.67 12.05
C LEU A 94 6.81 9.15 13.49
N LEU A 95 5.75 8.51 14.00
CA LEU A 95 5.71 7.96 15.35
C LEU A 95 6.81 6.92 15.57
N PHE A 96 6.99 6.00 14.63
CA PHE A 96 8.00 4.94 14.72
C PHE A 96 9.42 5.46 14.50
N SER A 97 9.59 6.49 13.66
CA SER A 97 10.85 7.23 13.55
C SER A 97 11.24 7.87 14.88
N TYR A 98 10.31 8.48 15.63
CA TYR A 98 10.62 8.98 16.97
C TYR A 98 10.98 7.87 17.94
N LEU A 99 10.22 6.77 17.92
CA LEU A 99 10.46 5.59 18.75
C LEU A 99 11.78 4.91 18.42
N SER A 100 12.28 5.00 17.19
CA SER A 100 13.55 4.40 16.75
C SER A 100 14.73 4.80 17.66
N THR A 101 14.69 6.00 18.24
CA THR A 101 15.67 6.46 19.24
C THR A 101 15.76 5.52 20.45
N TYR A 102 14.67 4.84 20.80
CA TYR A 102 14.56 3.94 21.95
C TYR A 102 14.60 2.46 21.57
N ILE A 103 14.01 2.08 20.43
CA ILE A 103 13.85 0.67 20.01
C ILE A 103 14.75 0.26 18.83
N GLY A 104 15.55 1.20 18.31
CA GLY A 104 16.51 0.97 17.22
C GLY A 104 15.87 0.39 15.97
N PHE A 105 16.47 -0.69 15.45
CA PHE A 105 16.05 -1.38 14.23
C PHE A 105 14.63 -1.94 14.27
N LEU A 106 14.02 -2.09 15.46
CA LEU A 106 12.64 -2.55 15.59
C LEU A 106 11.63 -1.60 14.90
N SER A 107 11.96 -0.31 14.80
CA SER A 107 11.13 0.69 14.10
C SER A 107 10.82 0.29 12.64
N PHE A 108 11.81 -0.23 11.92
CA PHE A 108 11.64 -0.70 10.53
C PHE A 108 10.57 -1.80 10.40
N PHE A 109 10.52 -2.72 11.37
CA PHE A 109 9.51 -3.78 11.38
C PHE A 109 8.11 -3.24 11.68
N LEU A 110 8.01 -2.18 12.47
CA LEU A 110 6.75 -1.49 12.77
C LEU A 110 6.26 -0.67 11.57
N ASP A 111 7.17 -0.04 10.82
CA ASP A 111 6.84 0.64 9.55
C ASP A 111 6.26 -0.35 8.54
N GLY A 112 6.90 -1.51 8.37
CA GLY A 112 6.38 -2.57 7.50
C GLY A 112 5.03 -3.09 7.97
N LEU A 113 4.78 -3.09 9.29
CA LEU A 113 3.49 -3.53 9.84
C LEU A 113 2.40 -2.48 9.55
N ALA A 114 2.69 -1.20 9.73
CA ALA A 114 1.78 -0.12 9.37
C ALA A 114 1.43 -0.16 7.88
N LEU A 115 2.43 -0.36 7.01
CA LEU A 115 2.18 -0.49 5.58
C LEU A 115 1.37 -1.75 5.24
N ALA A 116 1.64 -2.89 5.89
CA ALA A 116 0.85 -4.11 5.70
C ALA A 116 -0.63 -3.90 6.08
N PHE A 117 -0.91 -3.11 7.12
CA PHE A 117 -2.27 -2.71 7.46
C PHE A 117 -2.87 -1.76 6.42
N ASP A 118 -2.12 -0.78 5.92
CA ASP A 118 -2.59 0.12 4.87
C ASP A 118 -2.96 -0.63 3.57
N VAL A 119 -2.11 -1.59 3.18
CA VAL A 119 -2.34 -2.52 2.06
C VAL A 119 -3.64 -3.32 2.24
N LEU A 120 -3.88 -3.84 3.44
CA LEU A 120 -5.10 -4.59 3.77
C LEU A 120 -6.34 -3.70 3.83
N LEU A 121 -6.19 -2.42 4.17
CA LEU A 121 -7.26 -1.41 4.21
C LEU A 121 -7.58 -0.85 2.83
N THR A 122 -6.66 -0.89 1.89
CA THR A 122 -6.82 -0.32 0.53
C THR A 122 -8.11 -0.79 -0.18
N PRO A 123 -8.50 -2.10 -0.15
CA PRO A 123 -9.75 -2.55 -0.77
C PRO A 123 -11.03 -1.91 -0.21
N LEU A 124 -11.01 -1.37 1.02
CA LEU A 124 -12.14 -0.67 1.63
C LEU A 124 -12.57 0.56 0.82
N ILE A 125 -11.58 1.26 0.23
CA ILE A 125 -11.79 2.49 -0.55
C ILE A 125 -12.78 2.24 -1.71
N PHE A 126 -12.66 1.09 -2.36
CA PHE A 126 -13.43 0.74 -3.56
C PHE A 126 -14.82 0.14 -3.24
N ARG A 127 -15.13 -0.10 -1.97
CA ARG A 127 -16.32 -0.86 -1.56
C ARG A 127 -17.33 -0.07 -0.74
N GLY A 128 -16.95 1.06 -0.14
CA GLY A 128 -17.85 1.87 0.68
C GLY A 128 -18.41 1.13 1.91
N ILE A 129 -17.70 0.11 2.40
CA ILE A 129 -18.10 -0.67 3.58
C ILE A 129 -17.76 0.13 4.85
N SER A 130 -18.49 -0.08 5.93
CA SER A 130 -18.13 0.50 7.23
C SER A 130 -16.84 -0.13 7.77
N PHE A 131 -15.96 0.71 8.31
CA PHE A 131 -14.67 0.30 8.86
C PHE A 131 -14.77 -0.86 9.88
N PRO A 132 -15.71 -0.90 10.84
CA PRO A 132 -15.79 -1.99 11.82
C PRO A 132 -16.09 -3.36 11.18
N LYS A 133 -16.94 -3.38 10.15
CA LYS A 133 -17.26 -4.61 9.42
C LYS A 133 -16.02 -5.12 8.67
N PHE A 134 -15.33 -4.23 7.99
CA PHE A 134 -14.13 -4.54 7.24
C PHE A 134 -12.99 -5.07 8.13
N MET A 135 -12.79 -4.49 9.32
CA MET A 135 -11.81 -4.97 10.29
C MET A 135 -12.08 -6.40 10.77
N LYS A 136 -13.36 -6.77 10.94
CA LYS A 136 -13.74 -8.16 11.27
C LYS A 136 -13.32 -9.12 10.16
N GLU A 137 -13.46 -8.71 8.91
CA GLU A 137 -13.14 -9.55 7.75
C GLU A 137 -11.64 -9.67 7.50
N ILE A 138 -10.86 -8.60 7.68
CA ILE A 138 -9.39 -8.70 7.71
C ILE A 138 -8.97 -9.77 8.72
N LYS A 139 -9.53 -9.72 9.94
CA LYS A 139 -9.22 -10.70 10.99
C LYS A 139 -9.56 -12.14 10.58
N VAL A 140 -10.67 -12.35 9.85
CA VAL A 140 -11.04 -13.69 9.36
C VAL A 140 -10.12 -14.11 8.21
N GLY A 141 -9.82 -13.23 7.25
CA GLY A 141 -8.94 -13.51 6.12
C GLY A 141 -7.50 -13.84 6.54
N ILE A 142 -6.95 -13.13 7.53
CA ILE A 142 -5.62 -13.44 8.09
C ILE A 142 -5.63 -14.83 8.77
N LYS A 143 -6.73 -15.19 9.45
CA LYS A 143 -6.84 -16.50 10.10
C LYS A 143 -7.00 -17.65 9.10
N SER A 144 -7.66 -17.42 7.97
CA SER A 144 -7.86 -18.46 6.95
C SER A 144 -6.61 -18.70 6.12
N ASP A 145 -5.79 -17.68 5.85
CA ASP A 145 -4.54 -17.81 5.12
C ASP A 145 -3.42 -16.94 5.73
N PHE A 146 -2.90 -17.39 6.88
CA PHE A 146 -1.84 -16.71 7.61
C PHE A 146 -0.53 -16.63 6.82
N THR A 147 -0.25 -17.61 5.96
CA THR A 147 0.98 -17.64 5.16
C THR A 147 0.96 -16.51 4.12
N SER A 148 -0.16 -16.32 3.43
CA SER A 148 -0.32 -15.20 2.51
C SER A 148 -0.24 -13.84 3.22
N PHE A 149 -0.75 -13.73 4.45
CA PHE A 149 -0.56 -12.52 5.27
C PHE A 149 0.91 -12.29 5.64
N LEU A 150 1.65 -13.33 6.03
CA LEU A 150 3.09 -13.21 6.34
C LEU A 150 3.87 -12.73 5.12
N ILE A 151 3.55 -13.25 3.94
CA ILE A 151 4.17 -12.82 2.68
C ILE A 151 3.80 -11.37 2.35
N LEU A 152 2.55 -10.96 2.54
CA LEU A 152 2.11 -9.57 2.40
C LEU A 152 2.92 -8.64 3.32
N TYR A 153 3.14 -9.04 4.57
CA TYR A 153 3.97 -8.29 5.51
C TYR A 153 5.44 -8.20 5.04
N VAL A 154 6.03 -9.29 4.55
CA VAL A 154 7.39 -9.27 3.99
C VAL A 154 7.47 -8.37 2.76
N LEU A 155 6.49 -8.43 1.86
CA LEU A 155 6.41 -7.54 0.70
C LEU A 155 6.22 -6.08 1.12
N ALA A 156 5.48 -5.81 2.20
CA ALA A 156 5.36 -4.45 2.75
C ALA A 156 6.73 -3.95 3.28
N LEU A 157 7.47 -4.76 4.03
CA LEU A 157 8.84 -4.40 4.44
C LEU A 157 9.74 -4.10 3.24
N LEU A 158 9.66 -4.92 2.20
CA LEU A 158 10.42 -4.73 0.97
C LEU A 158 10.00 -3.46 0.22
N SER A 159 8.73 -3.04 0.32
CA SER A 159 8.22 -1.82 -0.31
C SER A 159 8.75 -0.54 0.36
N LEU A 160 9.39 -0.63 1.53
CA LEU A 160 10.09 0.50 2.14
C LEU A 160 11.45 0.76 1.49
N LEU A 161 11.96 -0.21 0.70
CA LEU A 161 13.19 -0.07 -0.05
C LEU A 161 12.89 0.53 -1.44
N PRO A 162 13.54 1.64 -1.81
CA PRO A 162 13.39 2.22 -3.14
C PRO A 162 13.64 1.17 -4.24
N LEU A 163 12.92 1.28 -5.35
CA LEU A 163 12.98 0.39 -6.53
C LEU A 163 12.30 -0.97 -6.34
N ILE A 164 12.34 -1.55 -5.14
CA ILE A 164 11.67 -2.83 -4.86
C ILE A 164 10.15 -2.60 -4.74
N ASP A 165 9.75 -1.44 -4.24
CA ASP A 165 8.37 -0.95 -4.16
C ASP A 165 7.63 -1.03 -5.51
N ILE A 166 8.32 -0.79 -6.64
CA ILE A 166 7.77 -0.87 -8.00
C ILE A 166 7.09 -2.22 -8.28
N ILE A 167 7.63 -3.32 -7.72
CA ILE A 167 7.11 -4.68 -7.91
C ILE A 167 6.29 -5.11 -6.69
N ALA A 168 6.78 -4.77 -5.49
CA ALA A 168 6.17 -5.21 -4.24
C ALA A 168 4.79 -4.58 -4.01
N ILE A 169 4.58 -3.30 -4.38
CA ILE A 169 3.30 -2.61 -4.20
C ILE A 169 2.18 -3.24 -5.05
N PRO A 170 2.34 -3.43 -6.38
CA PRO A 170 1.30 -4.09 -7.18
C PRO A 170 0.98 -5.49 -6.70
N LEU A 171 2.01 -6.28 -6.35
CA LEU A 171 1.81 -7.63 -5.84
C LEU A 171 1.05 -7.61 -4.50
N ASN A 172 1.38 -6.70 -3.61
CA ASN A 172 0.69 -6.49 -2.34
C ASN A 172 -0.78 -6.10 -2.53
N ALA A 173 -1.06 -5.18 -3.46
CA ALA A 173 -2.42 -4.76 -3.77
C ALA A 173 -3.28 -5.93 -4.28
N ILE A 174 -2.74 -6.76 -5.18
CA ILE A 174 -3.45 -7.95 -5.69
C ILE A 174 -3.65 -8.98 -4.56
N LEU A 175 -2.60 -9.26 -3.80
CA LEU A 175 -2.64 -10.23 -2.72
C LEU A 175 -3.63 -9.84 -1.62
N SER A 176 -3.67 -8.56 -1.23
CA SER A 176 -4.60 -8.05 -0.22
C SER A 176 -6.04 -8.20 -0.69
N TYR A 177 -6.30 -7.96 -1.97
CA TYR A 177 -7.59 -8.24 -2.56
C TYR A 177 -7.94 -9.74 -2.54
N LEU A 178 -7.05 -10.63 -2.98
CA LEU A 178 -7.31 -12.07 -3.01
C LEU A 178 -7.54 -12.66 -1.60
N LEU A 179 -6.86 -12.13 -0.58
CA LEU A 179 -7.11 -12.49 0.83
C LEU A 179 -8.56 -12.21 1.23
N LEU A 180 -9.14 -11.12 0.72
CA LEU A 180 -10.48 -10.65 1.07
C LEU A 180 -11.56 -11.01 0.03
N LYS A 181 -11.18 -11.55 -1.13
CA LYS A 181 -12.06 -11.83 -2.28
C LYS A 181 -13.22 -12.77 -1.96
N GLU A 182 -13.02 -13.74 -1.09
CA GLU A 182 -14.10 -14.67 -0.67
C GLU A 182 -15.24 -13.96 0.07
N PHE A 183 -14.92 -12.88 0.79
CA PHE A 183 -15.93 -12.04 1.44
C PHE A 183 -16.49 -10.99 0.46
N TYR A 184 -15.71 -10.66 -0.58
CA TYR A 184 -15.99 -9.58 -1.53
C TYR A 184 -15.50 -9.89 -2.95
N PRO A 185 -16.23 -10.71 -3.73
CA PRO A 185 -15.95 -10.85 -5.15
C PRO A 185 -16.25 -9.51 -5.85
N PHE A 186 -15.30 -8.90 -6.55
CA PHE A 186 -15.64 -7.85 -7.53
C PHE A 186 -16.21 -8.58 -8.75
N ILE A 187 -17.26 -7.99 -9.33
CA ILE A 187 -17.88 -8.45 -10.59
C ILE A 187 -17.06 -7.88 -11.73
#